data_AF-A0A9P0JP45-F1
#
_entry.id   AF-A0A9P0JP45-F1
#
_cell.length_a   1.000
_cell.length_b   1.000
_cell.length_c   1.000
_cell.angle_alpha   90.00
_cell.angle_beta   90.00
_cell.angle_gamma   90.00
#
_symmetry.space_group_name_H-M   'P 1'
#
loop_
_entity.id
_entity.type
_entity.pdbx_description
1 polymer ?
#
loop_
_entity_poly.entity_id
_entity_poly.type
_entity_poly.pdbx_seq_one_letter_code
_entity_poly.pdbx_strand_id
1 'polypeptide(L)'
;MIIGDGDSSVYARIVERVPYGRHVEKIECANYMTRCVNDKLHKLVANTSFPLEMRKKLTDKQNGVSRIERIVKGVRTAIIRNVKNANALRLEISNIPNHVFGRHTNCGTFCDKKK
;
A
#
# COMPACT_ATOMS: atom_id res chain seq x y z
N MET A 1 22.39 13.91 0.81
CA MET A 1 21.26 13.04 1.24
C MET A 1 21.66 11.60 0.96
N ILE A 2 21.89 10.79 1.99
CA ILE A 2 22.25 9.37 1.84
C ILE A 2 20.94 8.57 1.91
N ILE A 3 20.60 7.86 0.83
CA ILE A 3 19.45 6.97 0.76
C ILE A 3 19.99 5.56 1.00
N GLY A 4 19.84 5.05 2.22
CA GLY A 4 20.17 3.67 2.58
C GLY A 4 18.88 2.88 2.83
N ASP A 5 18.79 1.67 2.28
CA ASP A 5 17.69 0.72 2.58
C ASP A 5 17.92 0.15 3.99
N GLY A 6 17.61 0.96 5.00
CA GLY A 6 17.71 0.58 6.40
C GLY A 6 16.37 0.06 6.89
N ASP A 7 16.34 -1.22 7.32
CA ASP A 7 15.20 -1.77 8.05
C ASP A 7 14.95 -0.93 9.32
N SER A 8 13.77 -1.03 9.95
CA SER A 8 13.37 -0.11 11.03
C SER A 8 14.32 -0.12 12.24
N SER A 9 15.10 -1.19 12.41
CA SER A 9 16.15 -1.33 13.42
C SER A 9 17.42 -0.52 13.12
N VAL A 10 17.71 -0.24 11.84
CA VAL A 10 18.86 0.58 11.41
C VAL A 10 18.61 2.05 11.75
N TYR A 11 17.39 2.55 11.55
CA TYR A 11 17.02 3.91 11.94
C TYR A 11 17.20 4.13 13.44
N ALA A 12 16.70 3.22 14.28
CA ALA A 12 16.86 3.32 15.74
C ALA A 12 18.34 3.37 16.15
N ARG A 13 19.19 2.52 15.54
CA ARG A 13 20.64 2.52 15.79
C ARG A 13 21.33 3.79 15.32
N ILE A 14 20.89 4.39 14.22
CA ILE A 14 21.42 5.66 13.72
C ILE A 14 21.04 6.80 14.67
N VAL A 15 19.79 6.88 15.10
CA VAL A 15 19.35 7.90 16.07
C VAL A 15 20.16 7.82 17.38
N GLU A 16 20.47 6.61 17.85
CA GLU A 16 21.20 6.39 19.11
C GLU A 16 22.71 6.61 18.98
N ARG A 17 23.33 6.19 17.87
CA ARG A 17 24.80 6.06 17.76
C ARG A 17 25.50 7.18 17.02
N VAL A 18 24.81 8.01 16.23
CA VAL A 18 25.46 9.10 15.50
C VAL A 18 25.01 10.48 16.03
N PRO A 19 25.94 11.44 16.17
CA PRO A 19 25.63 12.78 16.69
C PRO A 19 24.64 13.57 15.82
N TYR A 20 24.53 13.21 14.53
CA TYR A 20 23.54 13.76 13.61
C TYR A 20 22.26 12.91 13.51
N GLY A 21 22.08 11.89 14.34
CA GLY A 21 20.95 10.95 14.27
C GLY A 21 19.58 11.62 14.35
N ARG A 22 19.47 12.74 15.06
CA ARG A 22 18.25 13.57 15.12
C ARG A 22 17.91 14.29 13.81
N HIS A 23 18.86 14.39 12.88
CA HIS A 23 18.68 14.99 11.56
C HIS A 23 18.42 13.93 10.48
N VAL A 24 18.32 12.65 10.86
CA VAL A 24 18.01 11.56 9.94
C VAL A 24 16.50 11.41 9.88
N GLU A 25 15.93 11.50 8.68
CA GLU A 25 14.51 11.30 8.44
C GLU A 25 14.27 9.90 7.86
N LYS A 26 13.34 9.15 8.46
CA LYS A 26 12.92 7.86 7.91
C LYS A 26 11.99 8.10 6.72
N ILE A 27 12.54 7.99 5.51
CA ILE A 27 11.74 8.04 4.28
C ILE A 27 11.29 6.62 3.95
N GLU A 28 10.02 6.30 4.16
CA GLU A 28 9.48 5.00 3.77
C GLU A 28 9.22 4.97 2.26
N CYS A 29 9.85 4.02 1.58
CA CYS A 29 9.75 3.89 0.13
C CYS A 29 8.42 3.23 -0.29
N ALA A 30 8.05 3.40 -1.55
CA ALA A 30 6.89 2.74 -2.14
C ALA A 30 6.92 1.22 -1.96
N ASN A 31 8.12 0.60 -1.96
CA ASN A 31 8.29 -0.83 -1.73
C ASN A 31 7.86 -1.24 -0.31
N TYR A 32 8.29 -0.49 0.71
CA TYR A 32 7.90 -0.74 2.10
C TYR A 32 6.38 -0.63 2.27
N MET A 33 5.78 0.43 1.71
CA MET A 33 4.33 0.62 1.74
C MET A 33 3.58 -0.52 1.05
N THR A 34 4.04 -0.97 -0.13
CA THR A 34 3.42 -2.10 -0.81
C THR A 34 3.53 -3.40 -0.02
N ARG A 35 4.67 -3.65 0.66
CA ARG A 35 4.85 -4.82 1.53
C ARG A 35 3.89 -4.78 2.72
N CYS A 36 3.79 -3.63 3.38
CA CYS A 36 2.88 -3.43 4.51
C CYS A 36 1.41 -3.67 4.12
N VAL A 37 0.98 -3.16 2.95
CA VAL A 37 -0.38 -3.41 2.44
C VAL A 37 -0.58 -4.89 2.14
N ASN A 38 0.36 -5.53 1.45
CA ASN A 38 0.30 -6.96 1.14
C ASN A 38 0.15 -7.81 2.41
N ASP A 39 1.01 -7.57 3.42
CA ASP A 39 1.01 -8.32 4.67
C ASP A 39 -0.31 -8.17 5.43
N LYS A 40 -0.87 -6.95 5.48
CA LYS A 40 -2.18 -6.68 6.10
C LYS A 40 -3.32 -7.40 5.37
N LEU A 41 -3.30 -7.43 4.03
CA LEU A 41 -4.31 -8.15 3.24
C LEU A 41 -4.23 -9.65 3.46
N HIS A 42 -3.02 -10.23 3.52
CA HIS A 42 -2.84 -11.65 3.84
C HIS A 42 -3.26 -11.99 5.28
N LYS A 43 -3.02 -11.10 6.24
CA LYS A 43 -3.56 -11.25 7.61
C LYS A 43 -5.09 -11.28 7.63
N LEU A 44 -5.76 -10.47 6.81
CA LEU A 44 -7.22 -10.52 6.66
C LEU A 44 -7.70 -11.84 6.06
N VAL A 45 -6.98 -12.40 5.08
CA VAL A 45 -7.28 -13.71 4.50
C VAL A 45 -7.10 -14.84 5.52
N ALA A 46 -6.10 -14.76 6.38
CA ALA A 46 -5.84 -15.76 7.42
C ALA A 46 -6.84 -15.68 8.59
N ASN A 47 -7.48 -14.52 8.79
CA ASN A 47 -8.41 -14.31 9.89
C ASN A 47 -9.71 -15.13 9.69
N THR A 48 -9.94 -16.11 10.57
CA THR A 48 -11.10 -17.02 10.55
C THR A 48 -12.36 -16.41 11.15
N SER A 49 -12.29 -15.24 11.76
CA SER A 49 -13.48 -14.48 12.17
C SER A 49 -14.32 -14.01 10.98
N PHE A 50 -13.74 -13.95 9.78
CA PHE A 50 -14.47 -13.61 8.55
C PHE A 50 -14.93 -14.86 7.78
N PRO A 51 -16.11 -14.84 7.13
CA PRO A 51 -16.60 -15.96 6.33
C PRO A 51 -15.61 -16.37 5.22
N LEU A 52 -15.46 -17.68 5.01
CA LEU A 52 -14.55 -18.25 4.01
C LEU A 52 -14.75 -17.64 2.61
N GLU A 53 -16.00 -17.46 2.20
CA GLU A 53 -16.37 -16.88 0.90
C GLU A 53 -15.81 -15.46 0.71
N MET A 54 -15.84 -14.63 1.76
CA MET A 54 -15.30 -13.27 1.70
C MET A 54 -13.77 -13.27 1.61
N ARG A 55 -13.11 -14.19 2.32
CA ARG A 55 -11.64 -14.33 2.26
C ARG A 55 -11.19 -14.85 0.89
N LYS A 56 -11.92 -15.83 0.34
CA LYS A 56 -11.66 -16.36 -1.01
C LYS A 56 -11.76 -15.28 -2.07
N LYS A 57 -12.69 -14.32 -1.97
CA LYS A 57 -12.77 -13.19 -2.93
C LYS A 57 -11.46 -12.40 -3.02
N LEU A 58 -10.69 -12.26 -1.93
CA LEU A 58 -9.41 -11.54 -1.97
C LEU A 58 -8.34 -12.28 -2.77
N THR A 59 -8.31 -13.61 -2.67
CA THR A 59 -7.31 -14.49 -3.29
C THR A 59 -7.74 -15.04 -4.65
N ASP A 60 -9.03 -15.02 -4.95
CA ASP A 60 -9.63 -15.44 -6.22
C ASP A 60 -8.96 -14.71 -7.39
N LYS A 61 -8.47 -15.48 -8.35
CA LYS A 61 -7.71 -14.98 -9.49
C LYS A 61 -8.65 -14.75 -10.66
N GLN A 62 -8.80 -13.50 -11.05
CA GLN A 62 -9.48 -13.13 -12.28
C GLN A 62 -8.43 -12.77 -13.32
N ASN A 63 -8.45 -13.44 -14.48
CA ASN A 63 -7.44 -13.30 -15.53
C ASN A 63 -6.00 -13.50 -15.01
N GLY A 64 -5.79 -14.48 -14.13
CA GLY A 64 -4.49 -14.81 -13.58
C GLY A 64 -4.01 -13.93 -12.42
N VAL A 65 -4.75 -12.90 -12.03
CA VAL A 65 -4.35 -11.93 -10.99
C VAL A 65 -5.39 -11.88 -9.86
N SER A 66 -4.94 -11.98 -8.61
CA SER A 66 -5.80 -11.85 -7.43
C SER A 66 -6.22 -10.41 -7.16
N ARG A 67 -7.29 -10.22 -6.36
CA ARG A 67 -7.68 -8.87 -5.91
C ARG A 67 -6.60 -8.22 -5.04
N ILE A 68 -5.89 -9.01 -4.23
CA ILE A 68 -4.74 -8.51 -3.44
C ILE A 68 -3.69 -7.91 -4.36
N GLU A 69 -3.27 -8.63 -5.40
CA GLU A 69 -2.27 -8.15 -6.37
C GLU A 69 -2.73 -6.87 -7.07
N ARG A 70 -4.03 -6.78 -7.42
CA ARG A 70 -4.61 -5.56 -8.01
C ARG A 70 -4.58 -4.38 -7.04
N ILE A 71 -4.89 -4.60 -5.76
CA ILE A 71 -4.83 -3.56 -4.72
C ILE A 71 -3.38 -3.09 -4.54
N VAL A 72 -2.43 -4.00 -4.37
CA VAL A 72 -1.01 -3.68 -4.16
C VAL A 72 -0.45 -2.92 -5.36
N LYS A 73 -0.76 -3.35 -6.59
CA LYS A 73 -0.40 -2.63 -7.82
C LYS A 73 -0.99 -1.23 -7.84
N GLY A 74 -2.29 -1.10 -7.52
CA GLY A 74 -2.95 0.20 -7.42
C GLY A 74 -2.26 1.13 -6.42
N VAL A 75 -1.86 0.62 -5.24
CA VAL A 75 -1.21 1.41 -4.20
C VAL A 75 0.13 1.91 -4.69
N ARG A 76 0.92 1.05 -5.34
CA ARG A 76 2.19 1.44 -5.96
C ARG A 76 2.01 2.58 -6.97
N THR A 77 1.03 2.45 -7.86
CA THR A 77 0.72 3.48 -8.86
C THR A 77 0.27 4.78 -8.21
N ALA A 78 -0.56 4.72 -7.17
CA ALA A 78 -1.00 5.90 -6.42
C ALA A 78 0.18 6.63 -5.77
N ILE A 79 1.13 5.91 -5.15
CA ILE A 79 2.33 6.50 -4.55
C ILE A 79 3.16 7.24 -5.60
N ILE A 80 3.42 6.59 -6.75
CA ILE A 80 4.21 7.18 -7.85
C ILE A 80 3.50 8.42 -8.44
N ARG A 81 2.17 8.41 -8.50
CA ARG A 81 1.40 9.52 -9.07
C ARG A 81 1.27 10.72 -8.14
N ASN A 82 1.19 10.49 -6.83
CA ASN A 82 0.93 11.53 -5.84
C ASN A 82 2.16 11.84 -4.96
N VAL A 83 3.37 11.69 -5.49
CA VAL A 83 4.64 11.93 -4.76
C VAL A 83 4.65 13.27 -4.03
N LYS A 84 4.00 14.30 -4.59
CA LYS A 84 3.96 15.66 -4.04
C LYS A 84 2.67 16.02 -3.30
N ASN A 85 1.66 15.14 -3.26
CA ASN A 85 0.35 15.44 -2.70
C ASN A 85 -0.15 14.31 -1.80
N ALA A 86 0.18 14.40 -0.52
CA ALA A 86 -0.20 13.39 0.49
C ALA A 86 -1.72 13.25 0.66
N ASN A 87 -2.49 14.33 0.53
CA ASN A 87 -3.95 14.27 0.66
C ASN A 87 -4.59 13.52 -0.52
N ALA A 88 -4.14 13.80 -1.74
CA ALA A 88 -4.56 13.07 -2.93
C ALA A 88 -4.15 11.60 -2.85
N LEU A 89 -2.93 11.31 -2.37
CA LEU A 89 -2.46 9.95 -2.12
C LEU A 89 -3.37 9.18 -1.15
N ARG A 90 -3.72 9.82 -0.03
CA ARG A 90 -4.59 9.21 0.99
C ARG A 90 -5.97 8.88 0.45
N LEU A 91 -6.59 9.81 -0.28
CA LEU A 91 -7.91 9.62 -0.89
C LEU A 91 -7.88 8.49 -1.91
N GLU A 92 -6.85 8.46 -2.76
CA GLU A 92 -6.69 7.42 -3.77
C GLU A 92 -6.47 6.05 -3.13
N ILE A 93 -5.52 5.91 -2.19
CA ILE A 93 -5.24 4.65 -1.51
C ILE A 93 -6.50 4.09 -0.84
N SER A 94 -7.28 4.95 -0.20
CA SER A 94 -8.52 4.56 0.48
C SER A 94 -9.59 4.06 -0.50
N ASN A 95 -9.56 4.52 -1.76
CA ASN A 95 -10.54 4.14 -2.78
C ASN A 95 -10.10 2.95 -3.66
N ILE A 96 -8.83 2.55 -3.64
CA ILE A 96 -8.35 1.40 -4.42
C ILE A 96 -9.14 0.11 -4.16
N PRO A 97 -9.45 -0.28 -2.91
CA PRO A 97 -10.28 -1.46 -2.67
C PRO A 97 -11.63 -1.35 -3.37
N ASN A 98 -12.33 -0.22 -3.24
CA ASN A 98 -13.61 0.01 -3.91
C ASN A 98 -13.49 -0.18 -5.43
N HIS A 99 -12.46 0.42 -6.04
CA HIS A 99 -12.18 0.25 -7.46
C HIS A 99 -11.97 -1.23 -7.85
N VAL A 100 -11.17 -1.98 -7.08
CA VAL A 100 -10.89 -3.40 -7.35
C VAL A 100 -12.14 -4.27 -7.19
N PHE A 101 -13.04 -3.91 -6.26
CA PHE A 101 -14.33 -4.56 -6.08
C PHE A 101 -15.42 -4.06 -7.05
N GLY A 102 -15.08 -3.18 -8.00
CA GLY A 102 -15.98 -2.71 -9.06
C GLY A 102 -16.86 -1.51 -8.68
N ARG A 103 -16.65 -0.90 -7.51
CA ARG A 103 -17.32 0.34 -7.10
C ARG A 103 -16.52 1.54 -7.59
N HIS A 104 -16.98 2.16 -8.67
CA HIS A 104 -16.26 3.25 -9.34
C HIS A 104 -16.69 4.67 -8.92
N THR A 105 -17.60 4.81 -7.96
CA THR A 105 -18.24 6.09 -7.57
C THR A 105 -17.25 7.20 -7.18
N ASN A 106 -16.14 6.84 -6.51
CA ASN A 106 -15.15 7.82 -6.02
C ASN A 106 -13.81 7.71 -6.78
N CYS A 107 -13.82 7.09 -7.97
CA CYS A 107 -12.60 6.95 -8.74
C CYS A 107 -12.19 8.29 -9.36
N GLY A 108 -10.93 8.67 -9.14
CA GLY A 108 -10.31 9.83 -9.78
C GLY A 108 -9.84 9.52 -11.19
N THR A 109 -8.81 10.22 -11.65
CA THR A 109 -8.20 10.02 -12.98
C THR A 109 -7.53 8.65 -13.20
N PHE A 110 -7.51 7.77 -12.19
CA PHE A 110 -6.90 6.44 -12.28
C PHE A 110 -7.85 5.35 -12.79
N CYS A 111 -9.09 5.69 -13.13
CA CYS A 111 -10.12 4.73 -13.52
C CYS A 111 -10.71 5.08 -14.87
N ASP A 112 -10.52 4.19 -15.83
CA ASP A 112 -11.06 4.32 -17.19
C ASP A 112 -12.57 4.05 -17.24
N LYS A 113 -13.13 3.44 -16.19
CA LYS A 113 -14.55 3.08 -16.07
C LYS A 113 -15.35 4.06 -15.22
N LYS A 114 -15.08 5.36 -15.30
CA LYS A 114 -15.98 6.38 -14.73
C LYS A 114 -17.32 6.32 -15.47
N LYS A 115 -18.25 5.52 -14.98
CA LYS A 115 -19.65 5.51 -15.38
C LYS A 115 -20.48 5.67 -14.13
#